data_AF-B9TIA4-F1
#
_entry.id   AF-B9TIA4-F1
#
_cell.length_a   1.000
_cell.length_b   1.000
_cell.length_c   1.000
_cell.angle_alpha   90.00
_cell.angle_beta   90.00
_cell.angle_gamma   90.00
#
_symmetry.space_group_name_H-M   'P 1'
#
loop_
_entity.id
_entity.type
_entity.pdbx_description
1 polymer ?
#
loop_
_entity_poly.entity_id
_entity_poly.type
_entity_poly.pdbx_seq_one_letter_code
_entity_poly.pdbx_strand_id
1 'polypeptide(L)' 'MPMVANDGPHYGDNIKLMGPGKYKVKYTVAPPTANPHSHFGRHTDRLTGVRPWFKPFDVEYEFTFAGIGKKGGY' A
#
# COMPACT_ATOMS: atom_id res chain seq x y z
N MET A 1 3.32 -6.34 -0.49
CA MET A 1 3.60 -7.03 0.79
C MET A 1 4.02 -6.01 1.86
N PRO A 2 3.70 -6.20 3.16
CA PRO A 2 4.30 -5.39 4.23
C PRO A 2 5.79 -5.74 4.40
N MET A 3 6.65 -4.74 4.51
CA MET A 3 8.11 -4.89 4.65
C MET A 3 8.71 -3.70 5.42
N VAL A 4 10.02 -3.74 5.69
CA VAL A 4 10.75 -2.69 6.41
C VAL A 4 12.03 -2.32 5.66
N ALA A 5 12.34 -1.03 5.62
CA ALA A 5 13.62 -0.48 5.20
C ALA A 5 14.21 0.42 6.30
N ASN A 6 15.38 1.01 6.05
CA ASN A 6 16.06 1.88 7.02
C ASN A 6 15.26 3.16 7.36
N ASP A 7 14.30 3.55 6.51
CA ASP A 7 13.38 4.68 6.70
C ASP A 7 12.02 4.28 7.31
N GLY A 8 11.82 2.99 7.62
CA GLY A 8 10.64 2.49 8.33
C GLY A 8 9.81 1.45 7.56
N PRO A 9 8.66 1.04 8.13
CA PRO A 9 7.78 0.04 7.54
C PRO A 9 6.98 0.61 6.36
N HIS A 10 6.79 -0.20 5.31
CA HIS A 10 6.02 0.19 4.13
C HIS A 10 5.39 -1.03 3.43
N TYR A 11 4.51 -0.78 2.46
CA TYR A 11 4.02 -1.79 1.52
C TYR A 11 4.74 -1.63 0.18
N GLY A 12 5.32 -2.71 -0.34
CA GLY A 12 6.05 -2.71 -1.60
C GLY A 12 5.94 -4.02 -2.35
N ASP A 13 6.37 -3.99 -3.62
CA ASP A 13 6.57 -5.17 -4.45
C ASP A 13 7.55 -4.85 -5.59
N ASN A 14 8.29 -5.86 -6.05
CA ASN A 14 9.18 -5.74 -7.21
C ASN A 14 8.37 -6.00 -8.48
N ILE A 15 8.20 -4.97 -9.31
CA ILE A 15 7.38 -5.05 -10.53
C ILE A 15 8.24 -4.78 -11.76
N LYS A 16 8.11 -5.65 -12.78
CA LYS A 16 8.68 -5.40 -14.11
C LYS A 16 7.68 -4.62 -14.97
N LEU A 17 8.01 -3.38 -15.31
CA LEU A 17 7.20 -2.51 -16.17
C LEU A 17 7.43 -2.78 -17.67
N MET A 18 6.49 -2.35 -18.50
CA MET A 18 6.50 -2.51 -19.97
C MET A 18 7.31 -1.42 -20.69
N GLY A 19 8.46 -1.04 -20.12
CA GLY A 19 9.31 0.03 -20.65
C GLY A 19 8.84 1.45 -20.32
N PRO A 20 9.57 2.49 -20.78
CA PRO A 20 9.20 3.89 -20.52
C PRO A 20 7.83 4.25 -21.07
N GLY A 21 7.06 5.07 -20.34
CA GLY A 21 5.72 5.46 -20.77
C GLY A 21 4.90 6.17 -19.68
N LYS A 22 3.67 6.55 -20.01
CA LYS A 22 2.68 7.02 -19.05
C LYS A 22 1.92 5.82 -18.49
N TYR A 23 1.85 5.75 -17.17
CA TYR A 23 1.20 4.67 -16.44
C TYR A 23 0.13 5.23 -15.53
N LYS A 24 -0.91 4.42 -15.32
CA LYS A 24 -1.86 4.58 -14.24
C LYS A 24 -1.69 3.40 -13.30
N VAL A 25 -1.47 3.67 -12.02
CA VAL A 25 -1.48 2.66 -10.96
C VAL A 25 -2.75 2.82 -10.15
N LYS A 26 -3.37 1.68 -9.81
CA LYS A 26 -4.51 1.61 -8.90
C LYS A 26 -4.14 0.77 -7.69
N TYR A 27 -4.34 1.30 -6.50
CA TYR A 27 -4.25 0.55 -5.26
C TYR A 27 -5.64 0.30 -4.71
N THR A 28 -5.96 -0.98 -4.50
CA THR A 28 -7.14 -1.38 -3.73
C THR A 28 -6.74 -1.59 -2.29
N VAL A 29 -7.29 -0.77 -1.39
CA VAL A 29 -6.98 -0.79 0.05
C VAL A 29 -8.15 -1.40 0.80
N ALA A 30 -7.90 -2.49 1.50
CA ALA A 30 -8.88 -3.17 2.33
C ALA A 30 -8.56 -2.96 3.83
N PRO A 31 -9.56 -3.00 4.73
CA PRO A 31 -9.33 -2.83 6.16
C PRO A 31 -8.46 -3.96 6.73
N PRO A 32 -7.84 -3.77 7.92
CA PRO A 32 -6.98 -4.79 8.54
C PRO A 32 -7.64 -6.15 8.77
N THR A 33 -8.97 -6.16 8.89
CA THR A 33 -9.79 -7.37 9.08
C THR A 33 -10.19 -8.06 7.79
N ALA A 34 -9.84 -7.51 6.61
CA ALA A 34 -10.19 -8.11 5.32
C ALA A 34 -9.37 -9.37 5.02
N ASN A 35 -8.17 -9.50 5.60
CA ASN A 35 -7.41 -10.72 5.55
C ASN A 35 -7.87 -11.65 6.70
N PRO A 36 -8.48 -12.81 6.43
CA PRO A 36 -8.93 -13.73 7.49
C PRO A 36 -7.82 -14.27 8.38
N HIS A 37 -6.56 -14.22 7.91
CA HIS A 37 -5.37 -14.61 8.67
C HIS A 37 -4.75 -13.45 9.46
N SER A 38 -5.29 -12.23 9.33
CA SER A 38 -4.88 -11.06 10.10
C SER A 38 -5.71 -10.97 11.38
N HIS A 39 -5.06 -11.05 12.54
CA HIS A 39 -5.72 -10.95 13.85
C HIS A 39 -5.79 -9.51 14.39
N PHE A 40 -5.97 -8.53 13.51
CA PHE A 40 -6.05 -7.11 13.88
C PHE A 40 -7.49 -6.71 14.25
N GLY A 41 -7.86 -6.98 15.50
CA GLY A 41 -9.16 -6.61 16.07
C GLY A 41 -9.31 -5.12 16.38
N ARG A 42 -10.49 -4.72 16.85
CA ARG A 42 -10.75 -3.38 17.40
C ARG A 42 -11.48 -3.49 18.72
N HIS A 43 -11.20 -2.58 19.65
CA HIS A 43 -12.00 -2.45 20.87
C HIS A 43 -13.41 -1.96 20.52
N THR A 44 -14.41 -2.46 21.24
CA THR A 44 -15.83 -2.12 21.06
C THR A 44 -16.53 -1.74 22.35
N ASP A 45 -15.82 -1.77 23.48
CA ASP A 45 -16.33 -1.34 24.78
C ASP A 45 -16.52 0.17 24.84
N ARG A 46 -17.25 0.64 25.87
CA ARG A 46 -17.58 2.06 26.03
C ARG A 46 -16.37 2.95 26.37
N LEU A 47 -15.36 2.42 27.05
CA LEU A 47 -14.25 3.22 27.57
C LEU A 47 -13.19 3.49 26.49
N THR A 48 -12.92 2.49 25.65
CA THR A 48 -11.79 2.53 24.70
C THR A 48 -12.16 2.12 23.27
N GLY A 49 -13.45 1.91 23.00
CA GLY A 49 -13.92 1.48 21.69
C GLY A 49 -13.63 2.47 20.56
N VAL A 50 -13.37 1.93 19.37
CA VAL A 50 -13.17 2.71 18.15
C VAL A 50 -14.26 2.39 17.11
N ARG A 51 -14.49 3.31 16.16
CA ARG A 51 -15.48 3.13 15.10
C ARG A 51 -15.17 1.92 14.20
N PRO A 52 -16.18 1.38 13.48
CA PRO A 52 -15.94 0.35 12.48
C PRO A 52 -14.88 0.73 11.46
N TRP A 53 -14.20 -0.28 10.92
CA TRP A 53 -13.25 -0.09 9.83
C TRP A 53 -13.92 0.44 8.56
N PHE A 54 -13.12 1.07 7.70
CA PHE A 54 -13.54 1.50 6.38
C PHE A 54 -13.89 0.29 5.49
N LYS A 55 -14.78 0.51 4.52
CA LYS A 55 -14.99 -0.44 3.42
C LYS A 55 -13.83 -0.38 2.43
N PRO A 56 -13.51 -1.46 1.71
CA PRO A 56 -12.49 -1.42 0.67
C PRO A 56 -12.71 -0.27 -0.31
N PHE A 57 -11.62 0.39 -0.71
CA PHE A 57 -11.65 1.51 -1.64
C PHE A 57 -10.43 1.50 -2.57
N ASP A 58 -10.55 2.19 -3.69
CA ASP A 58 -9.48 2.35 -4.66
C ASP A 58 -8.90 3.77 -4.61
N VAL A 59 -7.59 3.88 -4.80
CA VAL A 59 -6.90 5.14 -5.09
C VAL A 59 -6.08 4.97 -6.35
N GLU A 60 -6.03 6.01 -7.17
CA GLU A 60 -5.40 5.95 -8.49
C GLU A 60 -4.42 7.10 -8.67
N TYR A 61 -3.30 6.81 -9.34
CA TYR A 61 -2.26 7.79 -9.62
C TYR A 61 -1.79 7.61 -11.06
N GLU A 62 -1.52 8.74 -11.71
CA GLU A 62 -0.89 8.78 -13.03
C GLU A 62 0.56 9.24 -12.88
N PHE A 63 1.47 8.56 -13.57
CA PHE A 63 2.90 8.92 -13.55
C PHE A 63 3.57 8.61 -14.89
N THR A 64 4.63 9.35 -15.19
CA THR A 64 5.52 9.01 -16.31
C THR A 64 6.70 8.22 -15.80
N PHE A 65 6.86 6.98 -16.27
CA PHE A 65 8.03 6.17 -16.04
C PHE A 65 9.04 6.41 -17.15
N ALA A 66 10.21 6.95 -16.81
CA ALA A 66 11.25 7.29 -17.79
C ALA A 66 12.20 6.12 -18.12
N GLY A 67 11.91 4.91 -17.61
CA GLY A 67 12.82 3.75 -17.71
C GLY A 67 13.68 3.58 -16.46
N ILE A 68 14.44 2.48 -16.45
CA ILE A 68 15.36 2.15 -15.36
C ILE A 68 16.70 2.82 -15.68
N GLY A 69 17.02 3.88 -14.95
CA GLY A 69 18.31 4.57 -15.01
C GLY A 69 18.72 5.03 -13.62
N LYS A 70 20.02 5.02 -13.29
CA LYS A 70 20.52 5.57 -12.03
C LYS A 70 20.36 7.09 -12.06
N LYS A 71 19.47 7.65 -11.23
CA LYS A 71 19.61 9.03 -10.77
C LYS A 71 20.41 8.99 -9.47
N GLY A 72 21.69 9.33 -9.54
CA GLY A 72 22.65 9.19 -8.43
C GLY A 72 23.24 7.79 -8.33
N GLY A 73 24.47 7.62 -8.86
CA GLY A 73 25.30 6.50 -8.44
C GLY A 73 25.74 6.73 -7.01
N TYR A 74 25.59 5.70 -6.16
CA TYR A 74 26.64 5.42 -5.19
C TYR A 74 27.92 5.09 -5.95
#